data_AF-A0A0E3L0P8-F1
#
_entry.id   AF-A0A0E3L0P8-F1
#
_cell.length_a   1.000
_cell.length_b   1.000
_cell.length_c   1.000
_cell.angle_alpha   90.00
_cell.angle_beta   90.00
_cell.angle_gamma   90.00
#
_symmetry.space_group_name_H-M   'P 1'
#
loop_
_entity.id
_entity.type
_entity.pdbx_description
1 polymer ?
#
loop_
_entity_poly.entity_id
_entity_poly.type
_entity_poly.pdbx_seq_one_letter_code
_entity_poly.pdbx_strand_id
1 'polypeptide(L)'
;MVIYIVTIYISFFVFLFIVYILATDFFPQTASFTAAAQAGGTGGIGNSYFNIDEYNMLMFHSALVQAVTSGLIAGKMGQGSAYLGLKYSVSMLIIAYLAFNFFV
;
A
#
# COMPACT_ATOMS: atom_id res chain seq x y z
N MET A 1 -0.14 24.61 -10.26
CA MET A 1 1.07 23.76 -10.39
C MET A 1 1.43 23.07 -9.09
N VAL A 2 1.69 23.80 -7.99
CA VAL A 2 1.96 23.20 -6.65
C VAL A 2 0.78 22.35 -6.14
N ILE A 3 -0.46 22.80 -6.38
CA ILE A 3 -1.68 22.08 -5.99
C ILE A 3 -1.71 20.63 -6.52
N TYR A 4 -1.22 20.38 -7.74
CA TYR A 4 -1.20 19.03 -8.34
C TYR A 4 -0.22 18.11 -7.63
N ILE A 5 0.95 18.64 -7.24
CA ILE A 5 1.94 17.85 -6.50
C ILE A 5 1.36 17.50 -5.13
N VAL A 6 0.77 18.49 -4.44
CA VAL A 6 0.16 18.29 -3.11
C VAL A 6 -0.96 17.27 -3.15
N THR A 7 -1.88 17.34 -4.12
CA THR A 7 -2.97 16.36 -4.21
C THR A 7 -2.46 14.94 -4.45
N ILE A 8 -1.39 14.76 -5.25
CA ILE A 8 -0.78 13.45 -5.47
C ILE A 8 -0.14 12.91 -4.18
N TYR A 9 0.54 13.76 -3.40
CA TYR A 9 1.07 13.35 -2.09
C TYR A 9 -0.05 12.93 -1.13
N ILE A 10 -1.14 13.71 -1.06
CA ILE A 10 -2.28 13.38 -0.21
C ILE A 10 -2.85 12.01 -0.61
N SER A 11 -3.09 11.76 -1.90
CA SER A 11 -3.57 10.47 -2.38
C SER A 11 -2.62 9.31 -2.05
N PHE A 12 -1.30 9.55 -2.13
CA PHE A 12 -0.30 8.57 -1.74
C PHE A 12 -0.33 8.25 -0.24
N PHE A 13 -0.46 9.26 0.62
CA PHE A 13 -0.60 9.05 2.07
C PHE A 13 -1.90 8.34 2.43
N VAL A 14 -3.00 8.67 1.77
CA VAL A 14 -4.28 7.97 1.97
C VAL A 14 -4.16 6.50 1.60
N PHE A 15 -3.45 6.18 0.50
CA PHE A 15 -3.18 4.80 0.14
C PHE A 15 -2.37 4.06 1.21
N LEU A 16 -1.26 4.64 1.69
CA LEU A 16 -0.46 4.03 2.77
C LEU A 16 -1.27 3.83 4.05
N PHE A 17 -2.14 4.78 4.37
CA PHE A 17 -3.02 4.69 5.53
C PHE A 17 -4.02 3.54 5.41
N ILE A 18 -4.64 3.35 4.24
CA ILE A 18 -5.55 2.22 4.00
C ILE A 18 -4.79 0.90 4.12
N VAL A 19 -3.60 0.82 3.53
CA VAL A 19 -2.75 -0.37 3.62
C VAL A 19 -2.38 -0.70 5.07
N TYR A 20 -2.06 0.31 5.87
CA TYR A 20 -1.78 0.14 7.29
C TYR A 20 -2.97 -0.47 8.05
N ILE A 21 -4.19 0.05 7.84
CA ILE A 21 -5.40 -0.49 8.45
C ILE A 21 -5.65 -1.94 7.98
N LEU A 22 -5.42 -2.22 6.70
CA LEU A 22 -5.57 -3.59 6.18
C LEU A 22 -4.59 -4.56 6.84
N ALA A 23 -3.33 -4.16 7.00
CA ALA A 23 -2.28 -5.00 7.56
C ALA A 23 -2.48 -5.26 9.06
N THR A 24 -2.90 -4.25 9.82
CA THR A 24 -2.99 -4.31 11.29
C THR A 24 -4.33 -4.84 11.80
N ASP A 25 -5.44 -4.44 11.17
CA ASP A 25 -6.77 -4.81 11.63
C ASP A 25 -7.39 -5.89 10.73
N PHE A 26 -7.42 -5.66 9.41
CA PHE A 26 -8.25 -6.47 8.52
C PHE A 26 -7.71 -7.88 8.30
N PHE A 27 -6.42 -8.03 8.02
CA PHE A 27 -5.81 -9.35 7.76
C PHE A 27 -5.81 -10.26 8.98
N PRO A 28 -5.42 -9.82 10.20
CA PRO A 28 -5.49 -10.67 11.39
C PRO A 28 -6.92 -11.11 11.72
N GLN A 29 -7.91 -10.20 11.59
CA GLN A 29 -9.31 -10.54 11.83
C GLN A 29 -9.80 -11.59 10.82
N THR A 30 -9.48 -11.41 9.54
CA THR A 30 -9.84 -12.36 8.48
C THR A 30 -9.24 -13.75 8.73
N ALA A 31 -7.97 -13.82 9.15
CA ALA A 31 -7.31 -15.08 9.51
C ALA A 31 -7.97 -15.77 10.71
N SER A 32 -8.42 -15.01 11.71
CA SER A 32 -9.09 -15.57 12.89
C SER A 32 -10.48 -16.16 12.56
N PHE A 33 -11.25 -15.48 11.69
CA PHE A 33 -12.55 -15.97 11.24
C PHE A 33 -12.44 -17.23 10.38
N THR A 34 -11.45 -17.30 9.48
CA THR A 34 -11.24 -18.51 8.66
C THR A 34 -10.81 -19.70 9.51
N ALA A 35 -9.95 -19.50 10.52
CA ALA A 35 -9.58 -20.54 11.46
C ALA A 35 -10.79 -21.07 12.27
N ALA A 36 -11.65 -20.17 12.76
CA ALA A 36 -12.86 -20.54 13.50
C ALA A 36 -13.88 -21.30 12.62
N ALA A 37 -14.04 -20.91 11.36
CA ALA A 37 -14.93 -21.58 10.42
C ALA A 37 -14.44 -23.01 10.10
N GLN A 38 -13.12 -23.21 9.94
CA GLN A 38 -12.54 -24.54 9.70
C GLN A 38 -12.67 -25.48 10.90
N ALA A 39 -12.60 -24.97 12.14
CA ALA A 39 -12.81 -25.76 13.35
C ALA A 39 -14.28 -26.19 13.55
N GLY A 40 -15.24 -25.46 12.98
CA GLY A 40 -16.69 -25.69 13.12
C GLY A 40 -17.30 -26.71 12.16
N GLY A 41 -16.51 -27.38 11.31
CA GLY A 41 -16.99 -28.44 10.40
C GLY A 41 -17.93 -27.99 9.27
N THR A 42 -18.22 -26.69 9.17
CA THR A 42 -18.87 -26.12 7.99
C THR A 42 -17.77 -25.87 6.97
N GLY A 43 -17.87 -26.50 5.80
CA GLY A 43 -16.92 -26.37 4.68
C GLY A 43 -16.86 -24.93 4.20
N GLY A 44 -16.15 -24.08 4.95
CA GLY A 44 -15.99 -22.68 4.67
C GLY A 44 -15.30 -22.52 3.32
N ILE A 45 -15.92 -21.72 2.46
CA ILE A 45 -15.34 -21.24 1.20
C ILE A 45 -14.26 -20.19 1.54
N GLY A 46 -13.29 -20.59 2.36
CA GLY A 46 -12.15 -19.80 2.79
C GLY A 46 -10.91 -20.53 2.32
N ASN A 47 -10.13 -19.88 1.46
CA ASN A 47 -8.85 -20.39 0.99
C ASN A 47 -8.06 -20.91 2.21
N SER A 48 -7.72 -22.21 2.25
CA SER A 48 -6.96 -22.81 3.36
C SER A 48 -5.55 -22.22 3.52
N TYR A 49 -5.17 -21.27 2.65
CA TYR A 49 -3.86 -20.62 2.56
C TYR A 49 -3.97 -19.09 2.71
N PHE A 50 -4.63 -18.61 3.76
CA PHE A 50 -4.57 -17.18 4.08
C PHE A 50 -3.26 -16.87 4.82
N ASN A 51 -2.22 -16.49 4.07
CA ASN A 51 -0.91 -16.13 4.62
C ASN A 51 -0.77 -14.60 4.70
N ILE A 52 -0.79 -14.07 5.93
CA ILE A 52 -0.69 -12.62 6.20
C ILE A 52 0.63 -12.06 5.64
N ASP A 53 1.73 -12.80 5.70
CA ASP A 53 3.05 -12.34 5.25
C ASP A 53 3.09 -12.14 3.73
N GLU A 54 2.44 -13.02 2.95
CA GLU A 54 2.34 -12.88 1.50
C GLU A 54 1.50 -11.66 1.11
N TYR A 55 0.40 -11.41 1.82
CA TYR A 55 -0.42 -10.22 1.59
C TYR A 55 0.32 -8.93 1.96
N ASN A 56 1.05 -8.91 3.07
CA ASN A 56 1.90 -7.77 3.45
C ASN A 56 2.99 -7.51 2.41
N MET A 57 3.64 -8.56 1.91
CA MET A 57 4.64 -8.45 0.84
C MET A 57 4.01 -7.90 -0.45
N LEU A 58 2.81 -8.36 -0.83
CA LEU A 58 2.10 -7.86 -2.01
C LEU A 58 1.75 -6.38 -1.86
N MET A 59 1.28 -5.96 -0.68
CA MET A 59 0.98 -4.55 -0.39
C MET A 59 2.25 -3.69 -0.43
N PHE A 60 3.39 -4.22 -0.01
CA PHE A 60 4.66 -3.50 -0.12
C PHE A 60 5.03 -3.23 -1.59
N HIS A 61 4.96 -4.25 -2.45
CA HIS A 61 5.27 -4.09 -3.87
C HIS A 61 4.31 -3.12 -4.55
N SER A 62 3.01 -3.17 -4.22
CA SER A 62 2.04 -2.23 -4.79
C SER A 62 2.31 -0.79 -4.35
N ALA A 63 2.72 -0.57 -3.09
CA ALA A 63 3.14 0.74 -2.59
C ALA A 63 4.37 1.28 -3.32
N LEU A 64 5.36 0.44 -3.61
CA LEU A 64 6.54 0.85 -4.39
C LEU A 64 6.16 1.26 -5.82
N VAL A 65 5.33 0.46 -6.50
CA VAL A 65 4.85 0.76 -7.85
C VAL A 65 4.07 2.07 -7.89
N GLN A 66 3.22 2.29 -6.89
CA GLN A 66 2.47 3.54 -6.76
C GLN A 66 3.40 4.73 -6.49
N ALA A 67 4.36 4.62 -5.58
CA ALA A 67 5.32 5.67 -5.28
C ALA A 67 6.09 6.14 -6.52
N VAL A 68 6.57 5.18 -7.33
CA VAL A 68 7.28 5.49 -8.59
C VAL A 68 6.36 6.21 -9.56
N THR A 69 5.19 5.62 -9.85
CA THR A 69 4.28 6.10 -10.89
C THR A 69 3.69 7.45 -10.52
N SER A 70 3.21 7.62 -9.28
CA SER A 70 2.65 8.88 -8.78
C SER A 70 3.69 10.00 -8.75
N GLY A 71 4.95 9.71 -8.39
CA GLY A 71 6.02 10.71 -8.41
C GLY A 71 6.37 11.21 -9.83
N LEU A 72 6.37 10.31 -10.83
CA LEU A 72 6.57 10.68 -12.24
C LEU A 72 5.43 11.57 -12.75
N ILE A 73 4.18 11.24 -12.39
CA ILE A 73 2.98 12.03 -12.72
C ILE A 73 3.06 13.42 -12.07
N ALA A 74 3.49 13.50 -10.81
CA ALA A 74 3.69 14.77 -10.11
C ALA A 74 4.73 15.66 -10.82
N GLY A 75 5.79 15.07 -11.37
CA GLY A 75 6.75 15.77 -12.22
C GLY A 75 6.14 16.33 -13.50
N LYS A 76 5.40 15.50 -14.25
CA LYS A 76 4.75 15.94 -15.50
C LYS A 76 3.71 17.03 -15.26
N MET A 77 2.85 16.88 -14.26
CA MET A 77 1.78 17.85 -13.99
C MET A 77 2.26 19.10 -13.25
N GLY A 78 3.32 19.00 -12.45
CA GLY A 78 3.86 20.12 -11.68
C GLY A 78 4.92 20.94 -12.42
N GLN A 79 5.82 20.28 -13.17
CA GLN A 79 7.01 20.89 -13.79
C GLN A 79 7.11 20.65 -15.31
N GLY A 80 6.11 20.01 -15.93
CA GLY A 80 6.05 19.78 -17.38
C GLY A 80 6.87 18.59 -17.91
N SER A 81 7.80 18.04 -17.12
CA SER A 81 8.66 16.91 -17.49
C SER A 81 8.63 15.77 -16.47
N ALA A 82 8.60 14.53 -16.96
CA ALA A 82 8.60 13.32 -16.13
C ALA A 82 9.96 13.14 -15.45
N TYR A 83 11.04 13.57 -16.13
CA TYR A 83 12.39 13.50 -15.60
C TYR A 83 12.53 14.29 -14.30
N LEU A 84 11.88 15.46 -14.24
CA LEU A 84 11.81 16.28 -13.03
C LEU A 84 10.96 15.65 -11.91
N GLY A 85 10.18 14.62 -12.23
CA GLY A 85 9.37 13.85 -11.28
C GLY A 85 10.15 12.81 -10.48
N LEU A 86 11.35 12.44 -10.93
CA LEU A 86 12.16 11.43 -10.26
C LEU A 86 12.41 11.76 -8.77
N LYS A 87 12.62 13.04 -8.46
CA LYS A 87 12.79 13.51 -7.07
C LYS A 87 11.57 13.22 -6.19
N TYR A 88 10.37 13.35 -6.75
CA TYR A 88 9.13 13.04 -6.03
C TYR A 88 8.97 11.53 -5.89
N SER A 89 9.25 10.76 -6.94
CA SER A 89 9.24 9.29 -6.88
C SER A 89 10.18 8.75 -5.82
N VAL A 90 11.42 9.25 -5.76
CA VAL A 90 12.41 8.85 -4.75
C VAL A 90 11.92 9.20 -3.34
N SER A 91 11.37 10.39 -3.14
CA SER A 91 10.85 10.76 -1.82
C SER A 91 9.67 9.87 -1.38
N MET A 92 8.75 9.53 -2.30
CA MET A 92 7.62 8.65 -2.00
C MET A 92 8.07 7.21 -1.76
N LEU A 93 9.10 6.73 -2.47
CA LEU A 93 9.70 5.43 -2.25
C LEU A 93 10.30 5.31 -0.84
N ILE A 94 11.04 6.34 -0.40
CA ILE A 94 11.60 6.38 0.95
C ILE A 94 10.48 6.35 1.98
N ILE A 95 9.41 7.13 1.78
CA ILE A 95 8.25 7.14 2.69
C ILE A 95 7.56 5.77 2.73
N ALA A 96 7.30 5.13 1.58
CA ALA A 96 6.72 3.78 1.54
C ALA A 96 7.60 2.77 2.27
N TYR A 97 8.92 2.80 2.04
CA TYR A 97 9.86 1.91 2.70
C TYR A 97 9.85 2.09 4.22
N LEU A 98 9.92 3.33 4.70
CA LEU A 98 9.87 3.61 6.13
C LEU A 98 8.50 3.25 6.73
N ALA A 99 7.41 3.51 6.01
CA ALA A 99 6.08 3.19 6.47
C ALA A 99 5.91 1.68 6.70
N PHE A 100 6.32 0.86 5.75
CA PHE A 100 6.27 -0.59 5.92
C PHE A 100 7.25 -1.07 6.99
N ASN A 101 8.50 -0.60 7.00
CA ASN A 101 9.49 -1.07 7.97
C ASN A 101 9.15 -0.75 9.44
N PHE A 102 8.45 0.35 9.72
CA PHE A 102 8.12 0.76 11.09
C PHE A 102 6.70 0.44 11.54
N PHE A 103 5.75 0.27 10.62
CA PHE A 103 4.32 0.15 10.97
C PHE A 103 3.66 -1.16 10.51
N VAL A 104 4.28 -1.94 9.61
CA VAL A 104 3.76 -3.23 9.10
C VAL A 104 4.73 -4.35 9.44
#